data_AF-A0A037ZKX6-F1
#
_entry.id   AF-A0A037ZKX6-F1
#
_cell.length_a   1.000
_cell.length_b   1.000
_cell.length_c   1.000
_cell.angle_alpha   90.00
_cell.angle_beta   90.00
_cell.angle_gamma   90.00
#
_symmetry.space_group_name_H-M   'P 1'
#
loop_
_entity.id
_entity.type
_entity.pdbx_description
1 polymer ?
#
loop_
_entity_poly.entity_id
_entity_poly.type
_entity_poly.pdbx_seq_one_letter_code
_entity_poly.pdbx_strand_id
1 'polypeptide(L)'
;MPVFADCPPMQKERDPLQGLIDHIRNPETRELPLPECAKREARKWVAERRAQLLEGPMVPPWIYAPDAPMSDFSWGMGAGEDFLEAFETRLHELSVLEYEEFRKANPEPVGWEGYYLMIRDN
;
A
#
# COMPACT_ATOMS: atom_id res chain seq x y z
N MET A 1 -13.12 22.10 -28.76
CA MET A 1 -13.24 22.01 -27.28
C MET A 1 -12.89 20.58 -26.91
N PRO A 2 -11.94 20.29 -26.01
CA PRO A 2 -11.65 18.91 -25.66
C PRO A 2 -12.85 18.33 -24.92
N VAL A 3 -13.31 17.19 -25.39
CA VAL A 3 -14.37 16.40 -24.76
C VAL A 3 -13.78 15.86 -23.46
N PHE A 4 -14.08 16.49 -22.34
CA PHE A 4 -13.89 15.84 -21.05
C PHE A 4 -14.77 14.59 -21.10
N ALA A 5 -14.16 13.42 -21.02
CA ALA A 5 -14.91 12.17 -20.97
C ALA A 5 -15.85 12.25 -19.76
N ASP A 6 -17.13 12.51 -20.03
CA ASP A 6 -18.19 12.47 -19.03
C ASP A 6 -18.13 11.10 -18.36
N CYS A 7 -17.98 11.12 -17.03
CA CYS A 7 -17.80 9.91 -16.25
C CYS A 7 -19.04 9.02 -16.47
N PRO A 8 -18.90 7.82 -17.06
CA PRO A 8 -20.06 6.97 -17.31
C PRO A 8 -20.73 6.59 -15.98
N PRO A 9 -22.08 6.55 -15.92
CA PRO A 9 -22.81 6.26 -14.70
C PRO A 9 -22.43 4.86 -14.18
N MET A 10 -21.91 4.84 -12.96
CA MET A 10 -21.30 3.65 -12.37
C MET A 10 -22.33 2.66 -11.82
N GLN A 11 -22.07 1.37 -12.06
CA GLN A 11 -22.82 0.26 -11.49
C GLN A 11 -22.17 -0.16 -10.17
N LYS A 12 -22.96 -0.16 -9.08
CA LYS A 12 -22.54 -0.27 -7.67
C LYS A 12 -21.84 -1.58 -7.25
N GLU A 13 -21.67 -2.54 -8.16
CA GLU A 13 -21.16 -3.90 -7.86
C GLU A 13 -19.85 -4.25 -8.59
N ARG A 14 -19.19 -3.29 -9.25
CA ARG A 14 -17.93 -3.56 -9.96
C ARG A 14 -16.73 -3.32 -9.05
N ASP A 15 -15.71 -4.15 -9.22
CA ASP A 15 -14.39 -4.01 -8.60
C ASP A 15 -13.95 -2.52 -8.63
N PRO A 16 -13.44 -1.96 -7.51
CA PRO A 16 -13.07 -0.54 -7.41
C PRO A 16 -12.01 -0.11 -8.43
N LEU A 17 -11.28 -1.05 -9.03
CA LEU A 17 -10.31 -0.82 -10.09
C LEU A 17 -10.88 -1.09 -11.49
N GLN A 18 -12.11 -1.58 -11.61
CA GLN A 18 -12.71 -1.95 -12.89
C GLN A 18 -12.74 -0.79 -13.88
N GLY A 19 -13.05 0.44 -13.43
CA GLY A 19 -13.02 1.63 -14.28
C GLY A 19 -11.62 1.95 -14.83
N LEU A 20 -10.57 1.70 -14.04
CA LEU A 20 -9.18 1.84 -14.46
C LEU A 20 -8.80 0.75 -15.47
N ILE A 21 -9.19 -0.49 -15.18
CA ILE A 21 -8.95 -1.66 -16.03
C ILE A 21 -9.62 -1.46 -17.40
N ASP A 22 -10.86 -0.99 -17.42
CA ASP A 22 -11.62 -0.72 -18.64
C ASP A 22 -10.95 0.39 -19.48
N HIS A 23 -10.46 1.45 -18.82
CA HIS A 23 -9.71 2.54 -19.48
C HIS A 23 -8.42 2.06 -20.13
N ILE A 24 -7.64 1.22 -19.44
CA ILE A 24 -6.36 0.68 -19.93
C ILE A 24 -6.58 -0.30 -21.09
N ARG A 25 -7.64 -1.12 -21.02
CA ARG A 25 -7.94 -2.15 -22.02
C ARG A 25 -8.55 -1.57 -23.30
N ASN A 26 -9.21 -0.42 -23.22
CA ASN A 26 -9.85 0.18 -24.39
C ASN A 26 -8.81 0.94 -25.26
N PRO A 27 -8.60 0.52 -26.52
CA PRO A 27 -7.60 1.11 -27.41
C PRO A 27 -7.87 2.59 -27.75
N GLU A 28 -9.12 3.05 -27.66
CA GLU A 28 -9.50 4.44 -27.94
C GLU A 28 -9.20 5.37 -26.75
N THR A 29 -9.24 4.83 -25.53
CA THR A 29 -9.08 5.64 -24.31
C THR A 29 -7.73 5.46 -23.63
N ARG A 30 -6.97 4.39 -23.92
CA ARG A 30 -5.69 4.10 -23.26
C ARG A 30 -4.65 5.23 -23.40
N GLU A 31 -4.71 5.99 -24.50
CA GLU A 31 -3.79 7.10 -24.79
C GLU A 31 -4.31 8.44 -24.24
N LEU A 32 -5.55 8.47 -23.73
CA LEU A 32 -6.15 9.61 -23.09
C LEU A 32 -5.78 9.65 -21.60
N PRO A 33 -5.69 10.85 -21.00
CA PRO A 33 -5.49 10.98 -19.57
C PRO A 33 -6.61 10.25 -18.81
N LEU A 34 -6.23 9.58 -17.72
CA LEU A 34 -7.17 8.90 -16.83
C LEU A 34 -8.28 9.87 -16.38
N PRO A 35 -9.56 9.46 -16.43
CA PRO A 35 -10.66 10.28 -15.96
C PRO A 35 -10.49 10.66 -14.48
N GLU A 36 -10.82 11.90 -14.12
CA GLU A 36 -10.67 12.39 -12.74
C GLU A 36 -11.50 11.60 -11.73
N CYS A 37 -12.66 11.07 -12.13
CA CYS A 37 -13.45 10.19 -11.26
C CYS A 37 -12.71 8.88 -10.93
N ALA A 38 -12.13 8.22 -11.94
CA ALA A 38 -11.35 7.00 -11.76
C ALA A 38 -10.10 7.25 -10.89
N LYS A 39 -9.40 8.38 -11.06
CA LYS A 39 -8.27 8.76 -10.18
C LYS A 39 -8.71 8.93 -8.73
N ARG A 40 -9.85 9.60 -8.50
CA ARG A 40 -10.38 9.84 -7.15
C ARG A 40 -10.78 8.54 -6.47
N GLU A 41 -11.41 7.62 -7.20
CA GLU A 41 -11.79 6.31 -6.66
C GLU A 41 -10.58 5.44 -6.36
N ALA A 42 -9.59 5.38 -7.26
CA ALA A 42 -8.34 4.68 -7.01
C ALA A 42 -7.64 5.22 -5.75
N ARG A 43 -7.56 6.54 -5.59
CA ARG A 43 -7.03 7.17 -4.37
C ARG A 43 -7.82 6.80 -3.12
N LYS A 44 -9.16 6.77 -3.20
CA LYS A 44 -10.02 6.39 -2.07
C LYS A 44 -9.79 4.93 -1.69
N TRP A 45 -9.70 4.03 -2.66
CA TRP A 45 -9.44 2.62 -2.43
C TRP A 45 -8.06 2.37 -1.80
N VAL A 46 -7.01 3.02 -2.29
CA VAL A 46 -5.67 2.96 -1.69
C VAL A 46 -5.71 3.48 -0.25
N ALA A 47 -6.37 4.61 0.00
CA ALA A 47 -6.49 5.18 1.33
C ALA A 47 -7.27 4.27 2.30
N GLU A 48 -8.37 3.67 1.86
CA GLU A 48 -9.16 2.71 2.66
C GLU A 48 -8.35 1.47 3.00
N ARG A 49 -7.59 0.94 2.04
CA ARG A 49 -6.72 -0.23 2.24
C ARG A 49 -5.60 0.09 3.23
N ARG A 50 -4.99 1.26 3.13
CA ARG A 50 -3.97 1.73 4.09
C ARG A 50 -4.55 1.90 5.49
N ALA A 51 -5.75 2.49 5.60
CA ALA A 51 -6.43 2.64 6.88
C ALA A 51 -6.68 1.28 7.57
N GLN A 52 -7.10 0.27 6.80
CA GLN A 52 -7.28 -1.09 7.32
C GLN A 52 -5.97 -1.68 7.85
N LEU A 53 -4.85 -1.44 7.17
CA LEU A 53 -3.54 -1.89 7.64
C LEU A 53 -3.13 -1.21 8.95
N LEU A 54 -3.40 0.10 9.10
CA LEU A 54 -3.11 0.87 10.31
C LEU A 54 -3.96 0.48 11.52
N GLU A 55 -5.23 0.10 11.30
CA GLU A 55 -6.14 -0.35 12.36
C GLU A 55 -5.90 -1.80 12.82
N GLY A 56 -5.25 -2.63 11.99
CA GLY A 56 -4.93 -4.01 12.32
C GLY A 56 -3.84 -4.17 13.39
N PRO A 57 -3.61 -5.38 13.92
CA PRO A 57 -2.52 -5.63 14.87
C PRO A 57 -1.17 -5.27 14.22
N MET A 58 -0.34 -4.54 14.96
CA MET A 58 1.01 -4.21 14.51
C MET A 58 1.89 -5.46 14.61
N VAL A 59 2.26 -6.01 13.46
CA VAL A 59 3.15 -7.17 13.34
C VAL A 59 4.30 -6.82 12.40
N PRO A 60 5.52 -7.34 12.64
CA PRO A 60 6.63 -7.13 11.72
C PRO A 60 6.43 -7.89 10.40
N PRO A 61 7.13 -7.49 9.32
CA PRO A 61 6.98 -8.09 7.99
C PRO A 61 7.21 -9.61 7.95
N TRP A 62 8.18 -10.13 8.71
CA TRP A 62 8.48 -11.56 8.77
C TRP A 62 7.47 -12.39 9.58
N ILE A 63 6.57 -11.75 10.34
CA ILE A 63 5.40 -12.44 10.92
C ILE A 63 4.23 -12.37 9.94
N TYR A 64 4.09 -11.26 9.22
CA TYR A 64 3.04 -11.07 8.23
C TYR A 64 3.19 -12.01 7.01
N ALA A 65 4.40 -12.12 6.45
CA ALA A 65 4.72 -13.06 5.38
C ALA A 65 6.08 -13.72 5.67
N PRO A 66 6.10 -14.85 6.41
CA PRO A 66 7.33 -15.48 6.87
C PRO A 66 8.20 -16.06 5.74
N ASP A 67 7.58 -16.44 4.62
CA ASP A 67 8.27 -17.02 3.46
C ASP A 67 8.78 -15.94 2.48
N ALA A 68 8.43 -14.67 2.71
CA ALA A 68 8.79 -13.57 1.81
C ALA A 68 10.13 -12.94 2.23
N PRO A 69 11.14 -12.90 1.35
CA PRO A 69 12.36 -12.13 1.60
C PRO A 69 12.04 -10.63 1.60
N MET A 70 12.89 -9.83 2.26
CA MET A 70 12.75 -8.36 2.30
C MET A 70 12.60 -7.73 0.89
N SER A 71 13.27 -8.30 -0.12
CA SER A 71 13.17 -7.85 -1.51
C SER A 71 11.77 -7.91 -2.09
N ASP A 72 10.90 -8.79 -1.59
CA ASP A 72 9.55 -8.99 -2.15
C ASP A 72 8.59 -7.88 -1.69
N PHE A 73 8.91 -7.23 -0.57
CA PHE A 73 8.14 -6.10 -0.06
C PHE A 73 8.52 -4.76 -0.70
N SER A 74 9.70 -4.68 -1.33
CA SER A 74 10.24 -3.43 -1.90
C SER A 74 9.86 -3.18 -3.36
N TRP A 75 8.93 -3.97 -3.92
CA TRP A 75 8.36 -3.71 -5.23
C TRP A 75 7.29 -2.62 -5.11
N GLY A 76 7.65 -1.40 -5.53
CA GLY A 76 6.93 -0.14 -5.29
C GLY A 76 5.52 0.03 -5.90
N MET A 77 4.79 -1.07 -6.14
CA MET A 77 3.48 -1.13 -6.79
C MET A 77 2.61 -2.28 -6.20
N GLY A 78 2.91 -2.73 -4.97
CA GLY A 78 2.35 -3.98 -4.43
C GLY A 78 1.85 -3.87 -3.00
N ALA A 79 1.03 -4.84 -2.58
CA ALA A 79 0.52 -4.96 -1.22
C ALA A 79 1.63 -5.04 -0.16
N GLY A 80 2.84 -5.47 -0.55
CA GLY A 80 4.01 -5.51 0.31
C GLY A 80 4.49 -4.11 0.69
N GLU A 81 4.57 -3.18 -0.26
CA GLU A 81 4.97 -1.80 0.01
C GLU A 81 3.92 -1.07 0.86
N ASP A 82 2.63 -1.21 0.52
CA ASP A 82 1.53 -0.64 1.32
C ASP A 82 1.62 -1.10 2.80
N PHE A 83 1.98 -2.37 3.01
CA PHE A 83 2.20 -2.94 4.34
C PHE A 83 3.43 -2.36 5.02
N LEU A 84 4.59 -2.30 4.34
CA LEU A 84 5.81 -1.74 4.92
C LEU A 84 5.62 -0.27 5.29
N GLU A 85 5.04 0.55 4.41
CA GLU A 85 4.80 1.96 4.68
C GLU A 85 3.89 2.14 5.91
N ALA A 86 2.83 1.34 6.03
CA ALA A 86 1.94 1.37 7.20
C ALA A 86 2.60 0.84 8.48
N PHE A 87 3.48 -0.16 8.37
CA PHE A 87 4.25 -0.70 9.48
C PHE A 87 5.28 0.31 9.98
N GLU A 88 6.08 0.88 9.07
CA GLU A 88 7.11 1.89 9.35
C GLU A 88 6.50 3.14 9.97
N THR A 89 5.38 3.63 9.41
CA THR A 89 4.61 4.76 9.99
C THR A 89 4.31 4.51 11.47
N ARG A 90 3.75 3.34 11.81
CA ARG A 90 3.42 3.00 13.20
C ARG A 90 4.65 2.79 14.07
N LEU A 91 5.72 2.24 13.49
CA LEU A 91 6.98 2.02 14.21
C LEU A 91 7.67 3.34 14.58
N HIS A 92 7.55 4.38 13.74
CA HIS A 92 8.02 5.73 14.04
C HIS A 92 7.17 6.46 15.09
N GLU A 93 5.89 6.10 15.22
CA GLU A 93 4.99 6.66 16.24
C GLU A 93 5.26 6.10 17.65
N LEU A 94 5.94 4.95 17.75
CA LEU A 94 6.31 4.37 19.04
C LEU A 94 7.32 5.25 19.80
N SER A 95 7.15 5.36 21.11
CA SER A 95 8.19 5.93 21.96
C SER A 95 9.46 5.06 21.95
N VAL A 96 10.57 5.62 22.45
CA VAL A 96 11.84 4.89 22.55
C VAL A 96 11.69 3.58 23.34
N LEU A 97 10.90 3.60 24.43
CA LEU A 97 10.69 2.41 25.26
C LEU A 97 9.83 1.37 24.54
N GLU A 98 8.70 1.79 23.96
CA GLU A 98 7.79 0.89 23.22
C GLU A 98 8.49 0.25 22.02
N TYR A 99 9.31 1.03 21.31
CA TYR A 99 10.13 0.51 20.22
C TYR A 99 11.12 -0.56 20.68
N GLU A 100 11.85 -0.32 21.78
CA GLU A 100 12.82 -1.28 22.30
C GLU A 100 12.13 -2.55 22.82
N GLU A 101 10.95 -2.43 23.43
CA GLU A 101 10.12 -3.57 23.82
C GLU A 101 9.62 -4.34 22.59
N PHE A 102 9.14 -3.63 21.57
CA PHE A 102 8.67 -4.22 20.32
C PHE A 102 9.78 -4.97 19.59
N ARG A 103 10.97 -4.37 19.46
CA ARG A 103 12.17 -4.99 18.86
C ARG A 103 12.61 -6.23 19.62
N LYS A 104 12.55 -6.23 20.96
CA LYS A 104 12.92 -7.39 21.77
C LYS A 104 11.91 -8.53 21.64
N ALA A 105 10.63 -8.20 21.56
CA ALA A 105 9.56 -9.19 21.38
C ALA A 105 9.57 -9.79 19.96
N ASN A 106 10.03 -9.03 18.96
CA ASN A 106 10.05 -9.40 17.56
C ASN A 106 11.47 -9.28 16.99
N PRO A 107 12.36 -10.25 17.25
CA PRO A 107 13.72 -10.20 16.71
C PRO A 107 13.72 -10.36 15.19
N GLU A 108 14.69 -9.70 14.53
CA GLU A 108 14.93 -9.84 13.09
C GLU A 108 15.38 -11.28 12.77
N PRO A 109 14.73 -11.96 11.82
CA PRO A 109 15.20 -13.25 11.33
C PRO A 109 16.34 -13.08 10.31
N VAL A 110 16.89 -14.21 9.87
CA VAL A 110 17.90 -14.24 8.81
C VAL A 110 17.35 -13.61 7.52
N GLY A 111 18.09 -12.69 6.91
CA GLY A 111 17.69 -11.93 5.72
C GLY A 111 16.96 -10.62 6.01
N TRP A 112 16.77 -10.27 7.29
CA TRP A 112 16.16 -9.02 7.76
C TRP A 112 17.09 -8.20 8.66
N GLU A 113 18.37 -8.54 8.67
CA GLU A 113 19.36 -7.95 9.57
C GLU A 113 19.49 -6.45 9.35
N GLY A 114 19.39 -5.69 10.44
CA GLY A 114 19.52 -4.24 10.42
C GLY A 114 18.28 -3.50 9.93
N TYR A 115 17.15 -4.18 9.65
CA TYR A 115 15.91 -3.52 9.23
C TYR A 115 15.44 -2.44 10.20
N TYR A 116 15.43 -2.75 11.50
CA TYR A 116 15.06 -1.81 12.55
C TYR A 116 15.99 -0.59 12.59
N LEU A 117 17.29 -0.79 12.35
CA LEU A 117 18.26 0.31 12.28
C LEU A 117 18.01 1.18 11.04
N MET A 118 17.79 0.55 9.88
CA MET A 118 17.52 1.24 8.62
C MET A 118 16.28 2.13 8.71
N ILE A 119 15.19 1.66 9.34
CA ILE A 119 13.98 2.47 9.51
C ILE A 119 14.23 3.63 10.46
N ARG A 120 14.93 3.39 11.57
CA ARG A 120 15.07 4.40 12.63
C ARG A 120 16.05 5.53 12.29
N ASP A 121 17.02 5.26 11.43
CA ASP A 121 18.02 6.24 10.96
C ASP A 121 17.53 7.06 9.74
N ASN A 122 16.40 6.68 9.14
CA ASN A 122 15.79 7.34 7.97
C ASN A 122 14.74 8.38 8.38
#